data_AF-W1DQG8-F1
#
_entry.id   AF-W1DQG8-F1
#
_cell.length_a   1.000
_cell.length_b   1.000
_cell.length_c   1.000
_cell.angle_alpha   90.00
_cell.angle_beta   90.00
_cell.angle_gamma   90.00
#
_symmetry.space_group_name_H-M   'P 1'
#
loop_
_entity.id
_entity.type
_entity.pdbx_description
1 polymer ?
#
loop_
_entity_poly.entity_id
_entity_poly.type
_entity_poly.pdbx_seq_one_letter_code
_entity_poly.pdbx_strand_id
1 'polypeptide(L)'
;MSTINDVSRLAGVSKATVSRVLSGSRGVKEASRQAVLQAAEALNYRPNMIAQSLLSQSTGCIGVICAQDNINQTTSYLYALEKQLSQHQKHLLLRFANTSHGVMNSLEELTCGLCDNVLIIGARFPLNINRPDVVLVDCLDSEGDNSIQFDHAFAAETACHYLISQGRRQIALIHPQSSGFADQVLLGYKHALEKNFFAV
;
A
#
# COMPACT_ATOMS: atom_id res chain seq x y z
N MET A 1 -15.10 9.47 30.01
CA MET A 1 -14.07 9.47 28.96
C MET A 1 -13.24 10.74 29.17
N SER A 2 -11.97 10.61 29.55
CA SER A 2 -11.10 11.76 29.83
C SER A 2 -10.87 12.57 28.55
N THR A 3 -10.91 13.90 28.64
CA THR A 3 -10.71 14.80 27.49
C THR A 3 -9.37 15.50 27.59
N ILE A 4 -8.93 16.14 26.49
CA ILE A 4 -7.71 16.99 26.50
C ILE A 4 -7.81 18.13 27.54
N ASN A 5 -9.04 18.54 27.89
CA ASN A 5 -9.29 19.55 28.91
C ASN A 5 -8.94 19.03 30.30
N ASP A 6 -9.27 17.77 30.59
CA ASP A 6 -9.01 17.14 31.89
C ASP A 6 -7.50 16.95 32.08
N VAL A 7 -6.79 16.53 31.02
CA VAL A 7 -5.32 16.47 31.01
C VAL A 7 -4.71 17.86 31.22
N SER A 8 -5.22 18.89 30.54
CA SER A 8 -4.72 20.26 30.70
C SER A 8 -4.88 20.78 32.13
N ARG A 9 -6.00 20.47 32.78
CA ARG A 9 -6.30 20.85 34.15
C ARG A 9 -5.40 20.13 35.15
N LEU A 10 -5.20 18.82 34.97
CA LEU A 10 -4.37 18.02 35.87
C LEU A 10 -2.87 18.33 35.72
N ALA A 11 -2.41 18.60 34.51
CA ALA A 11 -1.02 18.98 34.24
C ALA A 11 -0.69 20.46 34.50
N GLY A 12 -1.70 21.31 34.74
CA GLY A 12 -1.51 22.74 34.99
C GLY A 12 -1.00 23.54 33.80
N VAL A 13 -1.31 23.11 32.57
CA VAL A 13 -0.86 23.76 31.33
C VAL A 13 -2.01 24.03 30.37
N SER A 14 -1.78 24.86 29.35
CA SER A 14 -2.79 25.13 28.32
C SER A 14 -3.10 23.90 27.44
N LYS A 15 -4.30 23.83 26.86
CA LYS A 15 -4.66 22.78 25.87
C LYS A 15 -3.67 22.72 24.70
N ALA A 16 -3.18 23.88 24.26
CA ALA A 16 -2.18 23.99 23.18
C ALA A 16 -0.83 23.36 23.60
N THR A 17 -0.43 23.52 24.86
CA THR A 17 0.75 22.87 25.43
C THR A 17 0.57 21.36 25.48
N VAL A 18 -0.58 20.87 25.96
CA VAL A 18 -0.91 19.43 25.95
C VAL A 18 -0.83 18.87 24.53
N SER A 19 -1.48 19.53 23.57
CA SER A 19 -1.47 19.13 22.17
C SER A 19 -0.04 19.03 21.61
N ARG A 20 0.83 20.03 21.84
CA ARG A 20 2.23 20.01 21.40
C ARG A 20 3.06 18.89 22.03
N VAL A 21 2.80 18.58 23.30
CA VAL A 21 3.49 17.47 23.98
C VAL A 21 3.08 16.15 23.36
N LEU A 22 1.78 15.93 23.18
CA LEU A 22 1.23 14.69 22.63
C LEU A 22 1.56 14.49 21.14
N SER A 23 1.71 15.56 20.37
CA SER A 23 2.15 15.51 18.96
C SER A 23 3.68 15.43 18.80
N GLY A 24 4.44 15.43 19.90
CA GLY A 24 5.91 15.37 19.85
C GLY A 24 6.60 16.65 19.34
N SER A 25 5.89 17.77 19.24
CA SER A 25 6.44 19.02 18.73
C SER A 25 7.55 19.60 19.63
N ARG A 26 8.55 20.24 19.03
CA ARG A 26 9.65 20.93 19.76
C ARG A 26 9.14 22.23 20.40
N GLY A 27 9.84 22.72 21.44
CA GLY A 27 9.57 24.01 22.07
C GLY A 27 8.71 23.97 23.34
N VAL A 28 8.53 22.80 23.96
CA VAL A 28 7.90 22.66 25.29
C VAL A 28 8.99 22.41 26.33
N LYS A 29 8.93 23.09 27.47
CA LYS A 29 9.83 22.86 28.61
C LYS A 29 9.68 21.42 29.09
N GLU A 30 10.80 20.79 29.47
CA GLU A 30 10.81 19.38 29.86
C GLU A 30 9.93 19.09 31.09
N ALA A 31 9.89 20.01 32.05
CA ALA A 31 8.98 19.94 33.20
C ALA A 31 7.50 19.89 32.76
N SER A 32 7.10 20.69 31.78
CA SER A 32 5.73 20.68 31.24
C SER A 32 5.46 19.42 30.43
N ARG A 33 6.45 18.89 29.71
CA ARG A 33 6.33 17.61 28.99
C ARG A 33 6.05 16.46 29.95
N GLN A 34 6.84 16.35 31.03
CA GLN A 34 6.66 15.32 32.05
C GLN A 34 5.31 15.43 32.75
N ALA A 35 4.89 16.63 33.16
CA ALA A 35 3.60 16.85 33.80
C ALA A 35 2.42 16.41 32.92
N VAL A 36 2.48 16.68 31.62
CA VAL A 36 1.44 16.25 30.66
C VAL A 36 1.43 14.73 30.48
N LEU A 37 2.59 14.08 30.36
CA LEU A 37 2.67 12.63 30.20
C LEU A 37 2.12 11.89 31.43
N GLN A 38 2.50 12.33 32.64
CA GLN A 38 1.96 11.78 33.89
C GLN A 38 0.44 11.99 34.00
N ALA A 39 -0.05 13.18 33.63
CA ALA A 39 -1.48 13.47 33.65
C ALA A 39 -2.26 12.60 32.67
N ALA A 40 -1.73 12.41 31.45
CA ALA A 40 -2.35 11.56 30.45
C ALA A 40 -2.39 10.10 30.90
N GLU A 41 -1.32 9.59 31.52
CA GLU A 41 -1.25 8.24 32.05
C GLU A 41 -2.23 8.03 33.22
N ALA A 42 -2.26 8.93 34.20
CA ALA A 42 -3.17 8.87 35.33
C ALA A 42 -4.65 8.90 34.93
N LEU A 43 -4.97 9.63 33.86
CA LEU A 43 -6.33 9.73 33.32
C LEU A 43 -6.66 8.66 32.28
N ASN A 44 -5.71 7.75 31.97
CA ASN A 44 -5.76 6.79 30.88
C ASN A 44 -6.23 7.46 29.56
N TYR A 45 -5.75 8.67 29.32
CA TYR A 45 -6.13 9.50 28.19
C TYR A 45 -5.42 9.02 26.93
N ARG A 46 -6.20 8.76 25.88
CA ARG A 46 -5.68 8.49 24.54
C ARG A 46 -6.04 9.65 23.62
N PRO A 47 -5.06 10.18 22.86
CA PRO A 47 -5.35 11.20 21.86
C PRO A 47 -6.37 10.69 20.84
N ASN A 48 -7.28 11.56 20.41
CA ASN A 48 -8.20 11.23 19.32
C ASN A 48 -7.49 11.42 17.98
N MET A 49 -7.22 10.33 17.27
CA MET A 49 -6.58 10.33 15.95
C MET A 49 -7.34 11.17 14.92
N ILE A 50 -8.69 11.19 14.96
CA ILE A 50 -9.52 11.99 14.05
C ILE A 50 -9.32 13.49 14.31
N ALA A 51 -9.20 13.89 15.57
CA ALA A 51 -8.93 15.29 15.90
C ALA A 51 -7.51 15.71 15.51
N GLN A 52 -6.56 14.77 15.55
CA GLN A 52 -5.19 15.01 15.06
C GLN A 52 -5.14 15.12 13.54
N SER A 53 -5.84 14.24 12.80
CA SER A 53 -5.80 14.23 11.33
C SER A 53 -6.36 15.51 10.70
N LEU A 54 -7.38 16.10 11.33
CA LEU A 54 -7.94 17.39 10.92
C LEU A 54 -6.92 18.55 11.06
N LEU A 55 -6.03 18.50 12.05
CA LEU A 55 -5.01 19.52 12.27
C LEU A 55 -3.79 19.31 11.35
N SER A 56 -3.38 18.06 11.12
CA SER A 56 -2.24 17.72 10.25
C SER A 56 -2.59 17.68 8.77
N GLN A 57 -3.88 17.76 8.40
CA GLN A 57 -4.39 17.48 7.05
C GLN A 57 -3.91 16.12 6.50
N SER A 58 -3.63 15.18 7.40
CA SER A 58 -3.12 13.85 7.09
C SER A 58 -3.67 12.88 8.12
N THR A 59 -4.31 11.83 7.61
CA THR A 59 -4.89 10.73 8.37
C THR A 59 -3.82 9.79 8.92
N GLY A 60 -2.64 9.74 8.28
CA GLY A 60 -1.62 8.72 8.53
C GLY A 60 -2.02 7.34 8.00
N CYS A 61 -3.19 7.22 7.36
CA CYS A 61 -3.70 5.98 6.81
C CYS A 61 -3.36 5.85 5.33
N ILE A 62 -2.96 4.66 4.92
CA ILE A 62 -2.75 4.27 3.54
C ILE A 62 -3.76 3.18 3.21
N GLY A 63 -4.58 3.44 2.19
CA GLY A 63 -5.56 2.49 1.70
C GLY A 63 -4.89 1.42 0.84
N VAL A 64 -5.31 0.17 0.98
CA VAL A 64 -4.90 -0.92 0.10
C VAL A 64 -6.15 -1.63 -0.40
N ILE A 65 -6.37 -1.61 -1.71
CA ILE A 65 -7.48 -2.30 -2.38
C ILE A 65 -6.91 -3.55 -3.07
N CYS A 66 -7.24 -4.73 -2.56
CA CYS A 66 -6.93 -5.98 -3.22
C CYS A 66 -7.99 -6.27 -4.28
N ALA A 67 -7.60 -6.21 -5.55
CA ALA A 67 -8.47 -6.28 -6.72
C ALA A 67 -8.62 -7.70 -7.32
N GLN A 68 -8.49 -8.74 -6.49
CA GLN A 68 -8.41 -10.15 -6.94
C GLN A 68 -9.16 -11.12 -6.03
N ASP A 69 -9.71 -12.19 -6.61
CA ASP A 69 -10.42 -13.25 -5.87
C ASP A 69 -9.48 -14.14 -5.05
N ASN A 70 -8.25 -14.38 -5.54
CA ASN A 70 -7.27 -15.25 -4.90
C ASN A 70 -6.26 -14.43 -4.08
N ILE A 71 -6.53 -14.26 -2.79
CA ILE A 71 -5.73 -13.42 -1.88
C ILE A 71 -4.31 -13.96 -1.65
N ASN A 72 -4.07 -15.27 -1.86
CA ASN A 72 -2.81 -15.94 -1.51
C ASN A 72 -1.54 -15.28 -2.09
N GLN A 73 -1.59 -14.77 -3.32
CA GLN A 73 -0.45 -14.05 -3.91
C GLN A 73 -0.25 -12.66 -3.27
N THR A 74 -1.34 -12.01 -2.85
CA THR A 74 -1.31 -10.66 -2.28
C THR A 74 -0.94 -10.63 -0.80
N THR A 75 -1.12 -11.73 -0.05
CA THR A 75 -0.82 -11.78 1.40
C THR A 75 0.63 -11.42 1.71
N SER A 76 1.58 -11.78 0.83
CA SER A 76 3.00 -11.45 1.01
C SER A 76 3.27 -9.94 0.91
N TYR A 77 2.63 -9.25 -0.03
CA TYR A 77 2.71 -7.79 -0.17
C TYR A 77 2.14 -7.09 1.06
N LEU A 78 0.99 -7.55 1.57
CA LEU A 78 0.34 -6.93 2.73
C LEU A 78 1.23 -6.95 3.97
N TYR A 79 1.93 -8.05 4.23
CA TYR A 79 2.86 -8.14 5.36
C TYR A 79 4.05 -7.18 5.20
N ALA A 80 4.65 -7.12 4.01
CA ALA A 80 5.76 -6.22 3.75
C ALA A 80 5.34 -4.74 3.83
N LEU A 81 4.16 -4.41 3.30
CA LEU A 81 3.56 -3.08 3.37
C LEU A 81 3.27 -2.66 4.81
N GLU A 82 2.61 -3.51 5.59
CA GLU A 82 2.31 -3.22 7.00
C GLU A 82 3.60 -2.93 7.78
N LYS A 83 4.62 -3.77 7.63
CA LYS A 83 5.91 -3.58 8.30
C LYS A 83 6.54 -2.23 7.96
N GLN A 84 6.50 -1.83 6.69
CA GLN A 84 7.07 -0.56 6.23
C GLN A 84 6.25 0.63 6.73
N LEU A 85 4.92 0.54 6.66
CA LEU A 85 4.02 1.58 7.16
C LEU A 85 4.18 1.79 8.66
N SER A 86 4.29 0.71 9.43
CA SER A 86 4.50 0.74 10.88
C SER A 86 5.83 1.44 11.26
N GLN A 87 6.90 1.28 10.47
CA GLN A 87 8.16 2.01 10.67
C GLN A 87 7.99 3.54 10.50
N HIS A 88 7.05 3.95 9.65
CA HIS A 88 6.74 5.35 9.40
C HIS A 88 5.54 5.87 10.21
N GLN A 89 5.08 5.12 11.22
CA GLN A 89 3.91 5.46 12.05
C GLN A 89 2.64 5.69 11.21
N LYS A 90 2.50 4.93 10.12
CA LYS A 90 1.33 4.93 9.25
C LYS A 90 0.50 3.66 9.47
N HIS A 91 -0.78 3.75 9.15
CA HIS A 91 -1.75 2.66 9.30
C HIS A 91 -2.20 2.15 7.93
N LEU A 92 -2.47 0.84 7.84
CA LEU A 92 -3.00 0.22 6.63
C LEU A 92 -4.51 0.02 6.77
N LEU A 93 -5.28 0.48 5.79
CA LEU A 93 -6.71 0.21 5.66
C LEU A 93 -6.98 -0.67 4.45
N LEU A 94 -7.38 -1.92 4.70
CA LEU A 94 -7.56 -2.94 3.67
C LEU A 94 -9.00 -2.97 3.16
N ARG A 95 -9.17 -3.04 1.83
CA ARG A 95 -10.42 -3.30 1.14
C ARG A 95 -10.24 -4.42 0.12
N PHE A 96 -11.30 -5.17 -0.10
CA PHE A 96 -11.35 -6.19 -1.15
C PHE A 96 -12.43 -5.79 -2.15
N ALA A 97 -12.07 -5.86 -3.43
CA ALA A 97 -12.98 -5.69 -4.54
C ALA A 97 -12.51 -6.58 -5.69
N ASN A 98 -13.41 -7.09 -6.52
CA ASN A 98 -13.04 -7.93 -7.67
C ASN A 98 -13.67 -7.42 -8.98
N THR A 99 -14.23 -6.22 -8.94
CA THR A 99 -14.83 -5.55 -10.09
C THR A 99 -14.33 -4.12 -10.18
N SER A 100 -14.29 -3.58 -11.40
CA SER A 100 -13.90 -2.17 -11.64
C SER A 100 -14.76 -1.20 -10.82
N HIS A 101 -16.08 -1.42 -10.79
CA HIS A 101 -17.00 -0.61 -9.98
C HIS A 101 -16.70 -0.72 -8.47
N GLY A 102 -16.45 -1.94 -7.96
CA GLY A 102 -16.13 -2.14 -6.54
C GLY A 102 -14.82 -1.47 -6.11
N VAL A 103 -13.82 -1.50 -6.99
CA VAL A 103 -12.53 -0.82 -6.79
C VAL A 103 -12.74 0.70 -6.77
N MET A 104 -13.48 1.26 -7.73
CA MET A 104 -13.74 2.70 -7.78
C MET A 104 -14.53 3.20 -6.57
N ASN A 105 -15.58 2.49 -6.15
CA ASN A 105 -16.33 2.85 -4.94
C ASN A 105 -15.44 2.80 -3.69
N SER A 106 -14.60 1.76 -3.56
CA SER A 106 -13.64 1.66 -2.45
C SER A 106 -12.61 2.79 -2.49
N LEU A 107 -12.15 3.19 -3.68
CA LEU A 107 -11.23 4.30 -3.87
C LEU A 107 -11.84 5.63 -3.43
N GLU A 108 -13.09 5.90 -3.83
CA GLU A 108 -13.84 7.10 -3.42
C GLU A 108 -14.03 7.14 -1.91
N GLU A 109 -14.44 6.02 -1.29
CA GLU A 109 -14.57 5.93 0.17
C GLU A 109 -13.24 6.23 0.89
N LEU A 110 -12.14 5.64 0.43
CA LEU A 110 -10.82 5.80 1.05
C LEU A 110 -10.26 7.21 0.86
N THR A 111 -10.50 7.83 -0.29
CA THR A 111 -10.04 9.20 -0.59
C THR A 111 -10.94 10.28 0.02
N CYS A 112 -12.15 9.95 0.49
CA CYS A 112 -13.04 10.82 1.27
C CYS A 112 -12.55 11.04 2.73
N GLY A 113 -11.26 11.33 2.92
CA GLY A 113 -10.68 11.69 4.22
C GLY A 113 -10.39 10.52 5.16
N LEU A 114 -10.43 9.28 4.67
CA LEU A 114 -10.01 8.10 5.44
C LEU A 114 -8.53 7.78 5.26
N CYS A 115 -7.98 8.02 4.07
CA CYS A 115 -6.61 7.72 3.69
C CYS A 115 -5.95 8.90 2.97
N ASP A 116 -4.64 9.02 3.14
CA ASP A 116 -3.84 10.03 2.45
C ASP A 116 -3.49 9.60 1.02
N ASN A 117 -3.26 8.29 0.82
CA ASN A 117 -2.94 7.68 -0.47
C ASN A 117 -3.51 6.26 -0.53
N VAL A 118 -3.65 5.72 -1.74
CA VAL A 118 -4.23 4.38 -1.98
C VAL A 118 -3.35 3.55 -2.90
N LEU A 119 -3.14 2.28 -2.53
CA LEU A 119 -2.55 1.27 -3.39
C LEU A 119 -3.67 0.36 -3.91
N ILE A 120 -3.63 0.03 -5.19
CA ILE A 120 -4.53 -0.95 -5.81
C ILE A 120 -3.67 -2.08 -6.34
N ILE A 121 -3.97 -3.31 -5.91
CA ILE A 121 -3.11 -4.48 -6.18
C ILE A 121 -3.88 -5.53 -6.99
N GLY A 122 -3.32 -5.98 -8.09
CA GLY A 122 -3.74 -7.22 -8.76
C GLY A 122 -4.98 -7.10 -9.65
N ALA A 123 -5.39 -5.90 -10.05
CA ALA A 123 -6.60 -5.72 -10.86
C ALA A 123 -6.42 -6.35 -12.25
N ARG A 124 -7.30 -7.29 -12.63
CA ARG A 124 -7.25 -7.99 -13.94
C ARG A 124 -8.28 -7.47 -14.94
N PHE A 125 -8.67 -6.21 -14.78
CA PHE A 125 -9.58 -5.48 -15.63
C PHE A 125 -9.07 -4.03 -15.76
N PRO A 126 -9.40 -3.32 -16.84
CA PRO A 126 -8.91 -1.97 -17.06
C PRO A 126 -9.38 -1.01 -15.96
N LEU A 127 -8.43 -0.22 -15.45
CA LEU A 127 -8.66 0.84 -14.46
C LEU A 127 -8.15 2.17 -15.03
N ASN A 128 -9.07 3.06 -15.40
CA ASN A 128 -8.71 4.40 -15.88
C ASN A 128 -8.50 5.35 -14.70
N ILE A 129 -7.42 5.13 -13.94
CA ILE A 129 -7.08 5.95 -12.77
C ILE A 129 -5.76 6.68 -13.07
N ASN A 130 -5.86 7.99 -13.30
CA ASN A 130 -4.70 8.86 -13.42
C ASN A 130 -4.71 9.88 -12.29
N ARG A 131 -4.20 9.46 -11.12
CA ARG A 131 -4.15 10.31 -9.94
C ARG A 131 -2.81 10.16 -9.20
N PRO A 132 -2.24 11.25 -8.67
CA PRO A 132 -0.94 11.22 -7.99
C PRO A 132 -0.98 10.50 -6.62
N ASP A 133 -2.16 10.42 -6.00
CA ASP A 133 -2.42 9.79 -4.69
C ASP A 133 -2.75 8.30 -4.80
N VAL A 134 -2.75 7.74 -6.01
CA VAL A 134 -3.02 6.32 -6.26
C VAL A 134 -1.83 5.67 -6.92
N VAL A 135 -1.43 4.49 -6.42
CA VAL A 135 -0.39 3.65 -7.01
C VAL A 135 -1.00 2.29 -7.40
N LEU A 136 -0.80 1.90 -8.65
CA LEU A 136 -1.24 0.61 -9.18
C LEU A 136 -0.09 -0.40 -9.07
N VAL A 137 -0.35 -1.59 -8.52
CA VAL A 137 0.65 -2.65 -8.36
C VAL A 137 0.14 -3.92 -9.01
N ASP A 138 0.87 -4.41 -10.01
CA ASP A 138 0.51 -5.62 -10.75
C ASP A 138 -0.94 -5.57 -11.27
N CYS A 139 -1.33 -4.42 -11.84
CA CYS A 139 -2.63 -4.21 -12.47
C CYS A 139 -2.52 -4.31 -13.99
N LEU A 140 -3.59 -4.80 -14.63
CA LEU A 140 -3.74 -4.85 -16.08
C LEU A 140 -3.81 -3.41 -16.64
N ASP A 141 -3.08 -3.17 -17.73
CA ASP A 141 -3.08 -1.93 -18.53
C ASP A 141 -2.87 -0.64 -17.73
N SER A 142 -1.98 -0.65 -16.74
CA SER A 142 -1.54 0.59 -16.08
C SER A 142 -0.38 1.24 -16.86
N GLU A 143 -0.67 1.97 -17.93
CA GLU A 143 0.34 2.77 -18.66
C GLU A 143 0.70 4.10 -17.97
N GLY A 144 0.24 4.32 -16.74
CA GLY A 144 0.48 5.54 -15.99
C GLY A 144 1.81 5.51 -15.20
N ASP A 145 2.36 6.71 -14.97
CA ASP A 145 3.61 6.93 -14.21
C ASP A 145 3.57 6.36 -12.78
N ASN A 146 2.37 6.23 -12.19
CA ASN A 146 2.15 5.70 -10.85
C ASN A 146 1.80 4.20 -10.87
N SER A 147 2.55 3.41 -11.64
CA SER A 147 2.36 1.97 -11.69
C SER A 147 3.65 1.19 -11.45
N ILE A 148 3.50 0.06 -10.76
CA ILE A 148 4.56 -0.91 -10.51
C ILE A 148 4.08 -2.22 -11.11
N GLN A 149 4.76 -2.67 -12.17
CA GLN A 149 4.46 -3.93 -12.85
C GLN A 149 5.65 -4.88 -12.78
N PHE A 150 5.36 -6.17 -12.93
CA PHE A 150 6.39 -7.16 -13.16
C PHE A 150 6.71 -7.25 -14.64
N ASP A 151 7.98 -7.38 -14.97
CA ASP A 151 8.39 -7.72 -16.34
C ASP A 151 8.16 -9.22 -16.55
N HIS A 152 6.93 -9.57 -16.93
CA HIS A 152 6.52 -10.95 -17.16
C HIS A 152 7.25 -11.57 -18.35
N ALA A 153 7.63 -10.77 -19.35
CA ALA A 153 8.40 -11.23 -20.48
C ALA A 153 9.81 -11.63 -20.04
N PHE A 154 10.51 -10.77 -19.29
CA PHE A 154 11.83 -11.08 -18.75
C PHE A 154 11.79 -12.29 -17.80
N ALA A 155 10.77 -12.39 -16.94
CA ALA A 155 10.61 -13.52 -16.04
C ALA A 155 10.44 -14.84 -16.80
N ALA A 156 9.58 -14.85 -17.84
CA ALA A 156 9.36 -16.02 -18.67
C ALA A 156 10.61 -16.40 -19.49
N GLU A 157 11.31 -15.41 -20.05
CA GLU A 157 12.56 -15.61 -20.78
C GLU A 157 13.61 -16.24 -19.87
N THR A 158 13.78 -15.71 -18.65
CA THR A 158 14.72 -16.21 -17.65
C THR A 158 14.41 -17.66 -17.25
N ALA A 159 13.14 -17.99 -17.02
CA ALA A 159 12.72 -19.34 -16.70
C ALA A 159 13.01 -20.33 -17.84
N CYS A 160 12.76 -19.91 -19.08
CA CYS A 160 13.05 -20.74 -20.26
C CYS A 160 14.55 -20.93 -20.47
N HIS A 161 15.35 -19.87 -20.33
CA HIS A 161 16.82 -19.96 -20.40
C HIS A 161 17.38 -20.92 -19.36
N TYR A 162 16.85 -20.92 -18.14
CA TYR A 162 17.24 -21.89 -17.13
C TYR A 162 16.99 -23.33 -17.62
N LEU A 163 15.81 -23.65 -18.14
CA LEU A 163 15.51 -24.99 -18.67
C LEU A 163 16.43 -25.38 -19.84
N ILE A 164 16.68 -24.47 -20.76
CA ILE A 164 17.59 -24.68 -21.90
C ILE A 164 19.02 -24.95 -21.42
N SER A 165 19.50 -24.20 -20.42
CA SER A 165 20.83 -24.40 -19.82
C SER A 165 20.99 -25.79 -19.19
N GLN A 166 19.89 -26.41 -18.77
CA GLN A 166 19.84 -27.79 -18.26
C GLN A 166 19.72 -28.83 -19.40
N GLY A 167 19.87 -28.43 -20.66
CA GLY A 167 19.81 -29.29 -21.83
C GLY A 167 18.40 -29.65 -22.31
N ARG A 168 17.35 -29.00 -21.79
CA ARG A 168 15.97 -29.25 -22.22
C ARG A 168 15.70 -28.58 -23.57
N ARG A 169 15.22 -29.36 -24.54
CA ARG A 169 14.95 -28.90 -25.92
C ARG A 169 13.47 -28.89 -26.31
N GLN A 170 12.64 -29.64 -25.60
CA GLN A 170 11.19 -29.68 -25.81
C GLN A 170 10.53 -29.05 -24.59
N ILE A 171 10.22 -27.78 -24.70
CA ILE A 171 9.59 -26.99 -23.63
C ILE A 171 8.19 -26.66 -24.12
N ALA A 172 7.16 -27.01 -23.35
CA ALA A 172 5.79 -26.65 -23.63
C ALA A 172 5.35 -25.53 -22.67
N LEU A 173 4.64 -24.53 -23.20
CA LEU A 173 4.03 -23.46 -22.41
C LEU A 173 2.54 -23.76 -22.21
N ILE A 174 2.11 -23.89 -20.96
CA ILE A 174 0.69 -23.93 -20.59
C ILE A 174 0.27 -22.50 -20.27
N HIS A 175 -0.64 -21.95 -21.06
CA HIS A 175 -0.98 -20.53 -21.02
C HIS A 175 -2.51 -20.36 -21.02
N PRO A 176 -3.09 -19.65 -20.03
CA PRO A 176 -4.52 -19.37 -20.01
C PRO A 176 -4.91 -18.44 -21.15
N GLN A 177 -6.00 -18.73 -21.87
CA GLN A 177 -6.57 -17.76 -22.79
C GLN A 177 -7.11 -16.58 -21.96
N SER A 178 -6.81 -15.33 -22.36
CA SER A 178 -7.36 -14.07 -21.83
C SER A 178 -6.77 -13.49 -20.53
N SER A 179 -5.49 -13.09 -20.56
CA SER A 179 -5.01 -12.05 -19.62
C SER A 179 -3.79 -11.33 -20.18
N GLY A 180 -3.69 -10.01 -20.00
CA GLY A 180 -2.60 -9.21 -20.60
C GLY A 180 -1.19 -9.62 -20.16
N PHE A 181 -1.04 -10.14 -18.93
CA PHE A 181 0.25 -10.70 -18.48
C PHE A 181 0.61 -11.99 -19.23
N ALA A 182 -0.37 -12.76 -19.69
CA ALA A 182 -0.13 -14.00 -20.37
C ALA A 182 0.52 -13.74 -21.74
N ASP A 183 0.08 -12.70 -22.46
CA ASP A 183 0.72 -12.29 -23.72
C ASP A 183 2.20 -11.91 -23.52
N GLN A 184 2.53 -11.23 -22.41
CA GLN A 184 3.93 -10.95 -22.05
C GLN A 184 4.71 -12.23 -21.72
N VAL A 185 4.12 -13.19 -21.02
CA VAL A 185 4.74 -14.51 -20.76
C VAL A 185 5.00 -15.25 -22.08
N LEU A 186 4.04 -15.23 -23.01
CA LEU A 186 4.21 -15.83 -24.34
C LEU A 186 5.31 -15.14 -25.13
N LEU A 187 5.43 -13.81 -25.03
CA LEU A 187 6.50 -13.04 -25.65
C LEU A 187 7.88 -13.47 -25.10
N GLY A 188 8.04 -13.51 -23.78
CA GLY A 188 9.28 -13.94 -23.14
C GLY A 188 9.67 -15.38 -23.48
N TYR A 189 8.69 -16.28 -23.55
CA TYR A 189 8.87 -17.65 -24.03
C TYR A 189 9.40 -17.70 -25.46
N LYS A 190 8.78 -16.94 -26.38
CA LYS A 190 9.23 -16.86 -27.79
C LYS A 190 10.65 -16.31 -27.89
N HIS A 191 10.98 -15.23 -27.17
CA HIS A 191 12.31 -14.64 -27.15
C HIS A 191 13.39 -15.65 -26.72
N ALA A 192 13.13 -16.44 -25.67
CA ALA A 192 14.07 -17.46 -25.21
C ALA A 192 14.30 -18.54 -26.27
N LEU A 193 13.25 -18.95 -26.99
CA LEU A 193 13.38 -19.96 -28.04
C LEU A 193 14.10 -19.43 -29.29
N GLU A 194 13.77 -18.21 -29.72
CA GLU A 194 14.40 -17.58 -30.89
C GLU A 194 15.92 -17.45 -30.71
N LYS A 195 16.35 -16.96 -29.54
CA LYS A 195 17.78 -16.77 -29.24
C LYS A 195 18.60 -18.06 -29.19
N ASN A 196 17.97 -19.20 -28.88
CA ASN A 196 18.68 -20.47 -28.62
C ASN A 196 18.45 -21.56 -29.68
N PHE A 197 17.38 -21.48 -30.46
CA PHE A 197 17.03 -22.49 -31.47
C PHE A 197 17.02 -21.99 -32.91
N PHE A 198 17.00 -20.66 -33.14
CA PHE A 198 17.11 -20.07 -34.49
C PHE A 198 18.47 -19.41 -34.77
N ALA A 199 19.41 -19.47 -33.82
CA ALA A 199 20.82 -19.16 -34.03
C ALA A 199 21.61 -20.43 -34.41
N VAL A 200 21.29 -21.01 -35.58
CA VAL A 200 22.11 -22.04 -36.27
C VAL A 200 22.08 -21.76 -37.75
#